data_AF-A0ABD6PMT7-F1
#
_entry.id   AF-A0ABD6PMT7-F1
#
_cell.length_a   1.000
_cell.length_b   1.000
_cell.length_c   1.000
_cell.angle_alpha   90.00
_cell.angle_beta   90.00
_cell.angle_gamma   90.00
#
_symmetry.space_group_name_H-M   'P 1'
#
loop_
_entity.id
_entity.type
_entity.pdbx_description
1 polymer ?
#
loop_
_entity_poly.entity_id
_entity_poly.type
_entity_poly.pdbx_seq_one_letter_code
_entity_poly.pdbx_strand_id
1 'polypeptide(L)'
;MAKTRIKQPAIEAAQDKAEVTAFIRKIGDLQREVKRLETEAGDKKAVIEEEYAAKAAPMCAEIMSLTERVAAYCEAHKDELTENGKTKTVDFTTGLIKWRIRPPSVKVTGVAAVLAWLSEKSAFAEF
;
A
#
# COMPACT_ATOMS: atom_id res chain seq x y z
N MET A 1 -12.75 26.32 26.55
CA MET A 1 -13.98 25.81 25.90
C MET A 1 -14.33 24.47 26.55
N ALA A 2 -15.39 24.41 27.35
CA ALA A 2 -15.71 23.23 28.16
C ALA A 2 -16.22 22.07 27.29
N LYS A 3 -15.64 20.88 27.46
CA LYS A 3 -15.96 19.68 26.68
C LYS A 3 -17.35 19.16 27.07
N THR A 4 -18.34 19.35 26.20
CA THR A 4 -19.72 18.89 26.41
C THR A 4 -19.75 17.36 26.50
N ARG A 5 -20.07 16.83 27.68
CA ARG A 5 -20.16 15.39 27.94
C ARG A 5 -21.51 14.88 27.44
N ILE A 6 -21.51 14.11 26.35
CA ILE A 6 -22.71 13.45 25.83
C ILE A 6 -23.15 12.41 26.89
N LYS A 7 -24.37 12.56 27.43
CA LYS A 7 -24.95 11.57 28.35
C LYS A 7 -25.25 10.29 27.58
N GLN A 8 -24.70 9.16 28.03
CA GLN A 8 -25.06 7.85 27.49
C GLN A 8 -26.52 7.52 27.84
N PRO A 9 -27.29 6.96 26.90
CA PRO A 9 -28.64 6.50 27.18
C PRO A 9 -28.62 5.36 28.22
N ALA A 10 -29.65 5.31 29.06
CA ALA A 10 -29.80 4.27 30.07
C ALA A 10 -29.98 2.90 29.39
N ILE A 11 -29.13 1.95 29.78
CA ILE A 11 -29.24 0.55 29.35
C ILE A 11 -30.08 -0.17 30.41
N GLU A 12 -31.08 -0.94 29.99
CA GLU A 12 -31.84 -1.81 30.90
C GLU A 12 -30.87 -2.86 31.49
N ALA A 13 -30.60 -2.74 32.78
CA ALA A 13 -29.77 -3.70 33.50
C ALA A 13 -30.56 -4.99 33.72
N ALA A 14 -29.93 -6.14 33.49
CA ALA A 14 -30.51 -7.43 33.85
C ALA A 14 -30.85 -7.45 35.34
N GLN A 15 -32.08 -7.85 35.65
CA GLN A 15 -32.64 -7.74 37.00
C GLN A 15 -32.21 -8.91 37.89
N ASP A 16 -31.92 -10.08 37.30
CA ASP A 16 -31.58 -11.29 38.05
C ASP A 16 -30.46 -12.12 37.37
N LYS A 17 -29.78 -12.97 38.15
CA LYS A 17 -28.71 -13.88 37.67
C LYS A 17 -29.19 -14.84 36.59
N ALA A 18 -30.45 -15.28 36.66
CA ALA A 18 -31.05 -16.13 35.63
C ALA A 18 -31.16 -15.41 34.28
N GLU A 19 -31.52 -14.12 34.31
CA GLU A 19 -31.65 -13.29 33.12
C GLU A 19 -30.29 -12.98 32.49
N VAL A 20 -29.27 -12.67 33.30
CA VAL A 20 -27.88 -12.52 32.85
C VAL A 20 -27.39 -13.79 32.14
N THR A 21 -27.71 -14.97 32.68
CA THR A 21 -27.32 -16.26 32.07
C THR A 21 -28.00 -16.48 30.73
N ALA A 22 -29.29 -16.12 30.60
CA ALA A 22 -30.01 -16.16 29.33
C ALA A 22 -29.45 -15.20 28.29
N PHE A 23 -29.06 -13.98 28.70
CA PHE A 23 -28.42 -13.01 27.81
C PHE A 23 -27.02 -13.45 27.37
N ILE A 24 -26.20 -14.01 28.26
CA ILE A 24 -24.88 -14.56 27.89
C ILE A 24 -25.04 -15.66 26.82
N ARG A 25 -26.03 -16.54 26.99
CA ARG A 25 -26.33 -17.56 25.98
C ARG A 25 -26.72 -16.93 24.64
N LYS A 26 -27.65 -15.98 24.65
CA LYS A 26 -28.12 -15.29 23.43
C LYS A 26 -26.98 -14.53 22.74
N ILE A 27 -26.09 -13.89 23.50
CA ILE A 27 -24.88 -13.23 22.97
C ILE A 27 -24.00 -14.27 22.28
N GLY A 28 -23.74 -15.41 22.90
CA GLY A 28 -22.95 -16.48 22.28
C GLY A 28 -23.57 -17.02 21.00
N ASP A 29 -24.88 -17.23 20.97
CA ASP A 29 -25.60 -17.69 19.79
C ASP A 29 -25.55 -16.65 18.65
N LEU A 30 -25.76 -15.37 18.97
CA LEU A 30 -25.64 -14.26 18.01
C LEU A 30 -24.21 -14.10 17.49
N GLN A 31 -23.20 -14.22 18.34
CA GLN A 31 -21.78 -14.14 17.93
C GLN A 31 -21.41 -15.27 16.97
N ARG A 32 -21.92 -16.49 17.20
CA ARG A 32 -21.71 -17.62 16.28
C ARG A 32 -22.35 -17.35 14.92
N GLU A 33 -23.55 -16.75 14.91
CA GLU A 33 -24.24 -16.45 13.67
C GLU A 33 -23.58 -15.30 12.89
N VAL A 34 -23.11 -14.26 13.58
CA VAL A 34 -22.28 -13.20 12.97
C VAL A 34 -21.04 -13.80 12.33
N LYS A 35 -20.33 -14.69 13.05
CA LYS A 35 -19.14 -15.35 12.51
C LYS A 35 -19.44 -16.21 11.27
N ARG A 36 -20.60 -16.88 11.24
CA ARG A 36 -21.06 -17.66 10.07
C ARG A 36 -21.26 -16.74 8.86
N LEU A 37 -21.98 -15.63 9.04
CA LEU A 37 -22.23 -14.64 7.98
C LEU A 37 -20.93 -13.98 7.49
N GLU A 38 -20.00 -13.67 8.40
CA GLU A 38 -18.69 -13.13 8.03
C GLU A 38 -17.88 -14.11 7.19
N THR A 39 -17.94 -15.40 7.51
CA THR A 39 -17.27 -16.46 6.74
C THR A 39 -17.89 -16.57 5.35
N GLU A 40 -19.22 -16.65 5.25
CA GLU A 40 -19.92 -16.69 3.95
C GLU A 40 -19.67 -15.43 3.10
N ALA A 41 -19.59 -14.26 3.72
CA ALA A 41 -19.24 -13.02 3.03
C ALA A 41 -17.78 -13.03 2.56
N GLY A 42 -16.87 -13.60 3.34
CA GLY A 42 -15.47 -13.82 2.96
C GLY A 42 -15.35 -14.70 1.73
N ASP A 43 -16.04 -15.84 1.72
CA ASP A 43 -16.04 -16.78 0.59
C ASP A 43 -16.58 -16.14 -0.68
N LYS A 44 -17.69 -15.39 -0.58
CA LYS A 44 -18.27 -14.64 -1.72
C LYS A 44 -17.34 -13.56 -2.24
N LYS A 45 -16.62 -12.84 -1.34
CA LYS A 45 -15.62 -11.84 -1.75
C LYS A 45 -14.47 -12.48 -2.50
N ALA A 46 -13.97 -13.63 -2.04
CA ALA A 46 -12.89 -14.34 -2.71
C ALA A 46 -13.27 -14.75 -4.14
N VAL A 47 -14.49 -15.28 -4.34
CA VAL A 47 -14.99 -15.63 -5.69
C VAL A 47 -15.07 -14.40 -6.60
N ILE A 48 -15.64 -13.31 -6.10
CA ILE A 48 -15.75 -12.05 -6.86
C ILE A 48 -14.36 -11.52 -7.21
N GLU A 49 -13.44 -11.50 -6.25
CA GLU A 49 -12.08 -11.02 -6.46
C GLU A 49 -11.34 -11.87 -7.50
N GLU A 50 -11.49 -13.19 -7.49
CA GLU A 50 -10.91 -14.07 -8.51
C GLU A 50 -11.49 -13.81 -9.91
N GLU A 51 -12.81 -13.67 -10.03
CA GLU A 51 -13.46 -13.37 -11.31
C GLU A 51 -12.99 -12.03 -11.91
N TYR A 52 -12.92 -10.98 -11.08
CA TYR A 52 -12.47 -9.67 -11.54
C TYR A 52 -10.95 -9.63 -11.75
N ALA A 53 -10.16 -10.37 -10.96
CA ALA A 53 -8.73 -10.53 -11.19
C ALA A 53 -8.46 -11.23 -12.52
N ALA A 54 -9.22 -12.29 -12.87
CA ALA A 54 -9.11 -12.97 -14.14
C ALA A 54 -9.47 -12.06 -15.33
N LYS A 55 -10.49 -11.21 -15.18
CA LYS A 55 -10.86 -10.20 -16.20
C LYS A 55 -9.83 -9.07 -16.31
N ALA A 56 -9.23 -8.67 -15.20
CA ALA A 56 -8.23 -7.61 -15.16
C ALA A 56 -6.85 -8.08 -15.65
N ALA A 57 -6.49 -9.35 -15.45
CA ALA A 57 -5.20 -9.92 -15.84
C ALA A 57 -4.78 -9.63 -17.30
N PRO A 58 -5.61 -9.84 -18.34
CA PRO A 58 -5.23 -9.52 -19.71
C PRO A 58 -5.03 -8.01 -19.93
N MET A 59 -5.87 -7.16 -19.32
CA MET A 59 -5.73 -5.70 -19.42
C MET A 59 -4.44 -5.22 -18.75
N CYS A 60 -4.12 -5.76 -17.58
CA CYS A 60 -2.86 -5.49 -16.89
C CYS A 60 -1.66 -5.93 -17.72
N ALA A 61 -1.71 -7.11 -18.34
CA ALA A 61 -0.64 -7.60 -19.21
C ALA A 61 -0.46 -6.70 -20.45
N GLU A 62 -1.55 -6.25 -21.07
CA GLU A 62 -1.50 -5.32 -22.20
C GLU A 62 -0.92 -3.97 -21.79
N ILE A 63 -1.35 -3.41 -20.64
CA ILE A 63 -0.80 -2.17 -20.09
C ILE A 63 0.71 -2.30 -19.85
N MET A 64 1.16 -3.41 -19.25
CA MET A 64 2.58 -3.66 -19.04
C MET A 64 3.35 -3.72 -20.37
N SER A 65 2.85 -4.48 -21.34
CA SER A 65 3.48 -4.60 -22.66
C SER A 65 3.56 -3.25 -23.40
N LEU A 66 2.49 -2.45 -23.37
CA LEU A 66 2.48 -1.10 -23.95
C LEU A 66 3.46 -0.17 -23.22
N THR A 67 3.53 -0.25 -21.89
CA THR A 67 4.46 0.54 -21.10
C THR A 67 5.91 0.20 -21.43
N GLU A 68 6.26 -1.08 -21.60
CA GLU A 68 7.59 -1.53 -22.01
C GLU A 68 7.95 -1.03 -23.42
N ARG A 69 7.00 -1.07 -24.37
CA ARG A 69 7.20 -0.55 -25.72
C ARG A 69 7.47 0.96 -25.72
N VAL A 70 6.69 1.71 -24.94
CA VAL A 70 6.88 3.17 -24.77
C VAL A 70 8.23 3.45 -24.12
N ALA A 71 8.60 2.69 -23.09
CA ALA A 71 9.89 2.83 -22.42
C ALA A 71 11.06 2.55 -23.37
N ALA A 72 11.01 1.46 -24.14
CA ALA A 72 12.05 1.11 -25.11
C ALA A 72 12.24 2.20 -26.17
N TYR A 73 11.14 2.78 -26.68
CA TYR A 73 11.22 3.92 -27.59
C TYR A 73 11.85 5.15 -26.92
N CYS A 74 11.42 5.48 -25.70
CA CYS A 74 11.94 6.63 -24.96
C CYS A 74 13.41 6.47 -24.54
N GLU A 75 13.90 5.24 -24.37
CA GLU A 75 15.30 4.94 -24.13
C GLU A 75 16.14 5.07 -25.41
N ALA A 76 15.66 4.53 -26.53
CA ALA A 76 16.34 4.61 -27.82
C ALA A 76 16.45 6.06 -28.35
N HIS A 77 15.39 6.85 -28.18
CA HIS A 77 15.32 8.25 -28.65
C HIS A 77 15.61 9.27 -27.55
N LYS A 78 16.25 8.86 -26.45
CA LYS A 78 16.45 9.72 -25.28
C LYS A 78 17.18 11.02 -25.62
N ASP A 79 18.23 10.96 -26.43
CA ASP A 79 19.05 12.13 -26.74
C ASP A 79 18.32 13.13 -27.65
N GLU A 80 17.48 12.62 -28.56
CA GLU A 80 16.62 13.41 -29.44
C GLU A 80 15.47 14.06 -28.66
N LEU A 81 14.84 13.30 -27.77
CA LEU A 81 13.68 13.74 -26.98
C LEU A 81 14.05 14.71 -25.85
N THR A 82 15.27 14.60 -25.31
CA THR A 82 15.72 15.45 -24.19
C THR A 82 16.58 16.64 -24.63
N GLU A 83 16.72 16.87 -25.94
CA GLU A 83 17.64 17.85 -26.53
C GLU A 83 19.04 17.74 -25.91
N ASN A 84 19.61 16.52 -25.91
CA ASN A 84 20.89 16.21 -25.28
C ASN A 84 20.94 16.55 -23.77
N GLY A 85 19.85 16.27 -23.05
CA GLY A 85 19.78 16.40 -21.59
C GLY A 85 19.39 17.78 -21.04
N LYS A 86 18.95 18.72 -21.88
CA LYS A 86 18.44 20.03 -21.42
C LYS A 86 17.13 19.92 -20.66
N THR A 87 16.24 19.02 -21.09
CA THR A 87 14.92 18.86 -20.49
C THR A 87 14.71 17.42 -20.06
N LYS A 88 14.30 17.22 -18.79
CA LYS A 88 14.04 15.89 -18.20
C LYS A 88 12.57 15.45 -18.33
N THR A 89 11.78 16.22 -19.06
CA THR A 89 10.34 16.06 -19.22
C THR A 89 9.99 16.24 -20.69
N VAL A 90 9.18 15.34 -21.24
CA VAL A 90 8.62 15.44 -22.59
C VAL A 90 7.11 15.27 -22.50
N ASP A 91 6.39 16.24 -23.05
CA ASP A 91 4.95 16.21 -23.17
C ASP A 91 4.57 15.51 -24.48
N PHE A 92 3.83 14.42 -24.36
CA PHE A 92 3.05 13.85 -25.45
C PHE A 92 1.61 14.39 -25.31
N THR A 93 0.91 14.63 -26.41
CA THR A 93 -0.45 15.22 -26.38
C THR A 93 -1.42 14.50 -25.44
N THR A 94 -1.21 13.21 -25.19
CA THR A 94 -2.02 12.34 -24.33
C THR A 94 -1.41 12.06 -22.95
N GLY A 95 -0.20 12.52 -22.66
CA GLY A 95 0.49 12.19 -21.41
C GLY A 95 1.91 12.69 -21.34
N LEU A 96 2.50 12.64 -20.14
CA LEU A 96 3.79 13.27 -19.88
C LEU A 96 4.79 12.21 -19.41
N ILE A 97 5.97 12.18 -20.03
CA ILE A 97 7.07 11.28 -19.67
C ILE A 97 8.18 12.08 -18.99
N LYS A 98 8.64 11.59 -17.82
CA LYS A 98 9.76 12.20 -17.07
C LYS A 98 10.87 11.19 -16.85
N TRP A 99 12.09 11.57 -17.19
CA TRP A 99 13.27 10.82 -16.78
C TRP A 99 13.62 11.18 -15.34
N ARG A 100 13.55 10.19 -14.45
CA ARG A 100 13.91 10.33 -13.03
C ARG A 100 15.08 9.43 -12.70
N ILE A 101 16.09 10.01 -12.07
CA ILE A 101 17.14 9.24 -11.38
C ILE A 101 16.63 9.02 -9.96
N ARG A 102 16.31 7.78 -9.60
CA ARG A 102 16.08 7.39 -8.20
C ARG A 102 17.41 6.86 -7.67
N PRO A 103 18.14 7.61 -6.81
CA PRO A 103 19.37 7.08 -6.25
C PRO A 103 19.04 5.78 -5.50
N PRO A 104 19.78 4.68 -5.75
CA PRO A 104 19.52 3.41 -5.09
C PRO A 104 19.72 3.57 -3.58
N SER A 105 18.80 3.03 -2.78
CA SER A 105 18.98 2.98 -1.33
C SER A 105 20.10 1.99 -1.02
N VAL A 106 21.24 2.50 -0.55
CA VAL A 106 22.37 1.68 -0.15
C VAL A 106 22.33 1.44 1.35
N LYS A 107 22.46 0.17 1.75
CA LYS A 107 22.70 -0.23 3.15
C LYS A 107 24.17 -0.60 3.29
N VAL A 108 24.85 -0.02 4.26
CA VAL A 108 26.25 -0.35 4.55
C VAL A 108 26.31 -1.61 5.41
N THR A 109 26.88 -2.68 4.89
CA THR A 109 27.15 -3.91 5.64
C THR A 109 28.54 -3.79 6.31
N GLY A 110 28.66 -4.14 7.59
CA GLY A 110 29.95 -4.09 8.30
C GLY A 110 30.36 -2.68 8.74
N VAL A 111 29.45 -1.97 9.41
CA VAL A 111 29.59 -0.55 9.81
C VAL A 111 30.93 -0.26 10.51
N ALA A 112 31.41 -1.14 11.39
CA ALA A 112 32.66 -0.93 12.13
C ALA A 112 33.90 -0.89 11.21
N ALA A 113 33.98 -1.76 10.21
CA ALA A 113 35.09 -1.78 9.26
C ALA A 113 35.05 -0.55 8.33
N VAL A 114 33.85 -0.10 7.96
CA VAL A 114 33.66 1.10 7.15
C VAL A 114 34.03 2.36 7.93
N LEU A 115 33.68 2.45 9.22
CA LEU A 115 34.10 3.56 10.07
C LEU A 115 35.61 3.58 10.29
N ALA A 116 36.25 2.43 10.47
CA ALA A 116 37.70 2.32 10.56
C ALA A 116 38.37 2.80 9.27
N TRP A 117 37.89 2.35 8.10
CA TRP A 117 38.40 2.77 6.80
C TRP A 117 38.17 4.27 6.51
N LEU A 118 37.04 4.83 6.93
CA LEU A 118 36.75 6.27 6.81
C LEU A 118 37.67 7.10 7.71
N SER A 119 37.96 6.63 8.92
CA SER A 119 38.85 7.34 9.86
C SER A 119 40.31 7.38 9.40
N GLU A 120 40.74 6.41 8.59
CA GLU A 120 42.09 6.32 8.04
C GLU A 120 42.31 7.24 6.83
N LYS A 121 41.25 7.55 6.06
CA LYS A 121 41.32 8.42 4.89
C LYS A 121 41.02 9.87 5.26
N SER A 122 42.05 10.71 5.28
CA SER A 122 41.96 12.15 5.60
C SER A 122 41.09 12.99 4.66
N ALA A 123 40.60 12.41 3.55
CA ALA A 123 39.77 13.11 2.57
C ALA A 123 38.32 13.37 3.04
N PHE A 124 37.90 12.78 4.17
CA PHE A 124 36.55 12.89 4.72
C PHE A 124 36.51 13.43 6.16
N ALA A 125 37.62 13.96 6.67
CA ALA A 125 37.71 14.42 8.06
C ALA A 125 36.87 15.68 8.38
N GLU A 126 36.32 16.36 7.37
CA GLU A 126 35.52 17.58 7.51
C GLU A 126 34.05 17.45 7.04
N PHE A 127 33.56 16.25 6.73
CA PHE A 127 32.14 16.03 6.41
C PHE A 127 31.32 15.59 7.63
#